data_AF-A0AAV7KKC7-F1
#
_entry.id   AF-A0AAV7KKC7-F1
#
_cell.length_a   1.000
_cell.length_b   1.000
_cell.length_c   1.000
_cell.angle_alpha   90.00
_cell.angle_beta   90.00
_cell.angle_gamma   90.00
#
_symmetry.space_group_name_H-M   'P 1'
#
loop_
_entity.id
_entity.type
_entity.pdbx_description
1 polymer ?
#
loop_
_entity_poly.entity_id
_entity_poly.type
_entity_poly.pdbx_seq_one_letter_code
_entity_poly.pdbx_strand_id
1 'polypeptide(L)'
;MKNKHKIIYPDLESARRPVSHNVSLPIPTPTLYEFDSLSDDVDTLSYSMDDSSIGSEYVTEDSNLAPQTFTQGELNDLVRDLDLSKEKAELLASRLQQKNLLNKNVIVSHYRKRNF
;
A
#
# COMPACT_ATOMS: atom_id res chain seq x y z
N MET A 1 -22.08 21.04 28.97
CA MET A 1 -21.78 20.76 27.55
C MET A 1 -20.70 21.75 27.11
N LYS A 2 -19.49 21.27 26.76
CA LYS A 2 -18.38 22.16 26.35
C LYS A 2 -18.51 22.42 24.84
N ASN A 3 -18.56 23.70 24.45
CA ASN A 3 -18.77 24.13 23.07
C ASN A 3 -17.49 23.87 22.24
N LYS A 4 -17.59 23.08 21.16
CA LYS A 4 -16.48 22.70 20.26
C LYS A 4 -16.14 23.78 19.22
N HIS A 5 -16.88 24.88 19.15
CA HIS A 5 -16.84 25.85 18.05
C HIS A 5 -15.80 26.97 18.20
N LYS A 6 -14.86 26.88 19.15
CA LYS A 6 -13.86 27.92 19.38
C LYS A 6 -12.45 27.37 19.54
N ILE A 7 -11.99 26.61 18.55
CA ILE A 7 -10.56 26.31 18.42
C ILE A 7 -9.94 27.40 17.54
N ILE A 8 -9.21 28.33 18.16
CA ILE A 8 -8.48 29.39 17.46
C ILE A 8 -7.03 28.95 17.40
N TYR A 9 -6.56 28.59 16.20
CA TYR A 9 -5.16 28.24 15.99
C TYR A 9 -4.30 29.50 15.82
N PRO A 10 -3.18 29.62 16.58
CA PRO A 10 -2.19 30.69 16.38
C PRO A 10 -1.43 30.49 15.06
N ASP A 11 -0.93 31.58 14.47
CA ASP A 11 -0.04 31.51 13.31
C ASP A 11 1.40 31.26 13.81
N LEU A 12 1.95 30.08 13.52
CA LEU A 12 3.29 29.65 13.92
C LEU A 12 4.05 29.21 12.67
N GLU A 13 5.35 29.49 12.57
CA GLU A 13 6.17 29.13 11.39
C GLU A 13 6.09 27.63 11.03
N SER A 14 5.96 26.76 12.04
CA SER A 14 5.83 25.32 11.85
C SER A 14 4.43 24.85 11.45
N ALA A 15 3.40 25.69 11.57
CA ALA A 15 2.01 25.33 11.34
C ALA A 15 1.19 26.57 10.91
N ARG A 16 1.35 26.98 9.66
CA ARG A 16 0.62 28.09 9.05
C ARG A 16 -0.62 27.60 8.31
N ARG A 17 -1.63 28.47 8.20
CA ARG A 17 -2.85 28.17 7.43
C ARG A 17 -2.56 28.16 5.93
N PRO A 18 -3.32 27.40 5.13
CA PRO A 18 -3.21 27.47 3.68
C PRO A 18 -3.39 28.90 3.17
N VAL A 19 -2.56 29.30 2.20
CA VAL A 19 -2.63 30.60 1.57
C VAL A 19 -3.63 30.55 0.41
N SER A 20 -4.60 31.46 0.39
CA SER A 20 -5.58 31.54 -0.70
C SER A 20 -4.92 31.93 -2.02
N HIS A 21 -5.26 31.23 -3.10
CA HIS A 21 -4.80 31.53 -4.45
C HIS A 21 -5.34 32.87 -4.96
N ASN A 22 -4.53 33.56 -5.76
CA ASN A 22 -4.89 34.81 -6.43
C ASN A 22 -4.02 34.99 -7.68
N VAL A 23 -4.12 36.12 -8.37
CA VAL A 23 -3.38 36.39 -9.62
C VAL A 23 -1.85 36.32 -9.43
N SER A 24 -1.33 36.62 -8.24
CA SER A 24 0.10 36.48 -7.89
C SER A 24 0.49 35.05 -7.51
N LEU A 25 -0.47 34.23 -7.06
CA LEU A 25 -0.29 32.83 -6.66
C LEU A 25 -1.31 31.93 -7.38
N PRO A 26 -1.21 31.80 -8.72
CA PRO A 26 -2.16 31.01 -9.50
C PRO A 26 -2.06 29.52 -9.14
N ILE A 27 -3.14 28.80 -9.39
CA ILE A 27 -3.14 27.34 -9.28
C ILE A 27 -2.26 26.79 -10.42
N PRO A 28 -1.25 25.94 -10.15
CA PRO A 28 -0.48 25.31 -11.20
C PRO A 28 -1.39 24.44 -12.06
N THR A 29 -1.46 24.73 -13.34
CA THR A 29 -2.15 23.88 -14.31
C THR A 29 -1.22 22.74 -14.72
N PRO A 30 -1.66 21.48 -14.63
CA PRO A 30 -0.89 20.37 -15.17
C PRO A 30 -0.70 20.60 -16.67
N THR A 31 0.50 20.28 -17.12
CA THR A 31 0.93 20.56 -18.46
C THR A 31 0.56 19.41 -19.36
N LEU A 32 -0.33 19.66 -20.32
CA LEU A 32 -0.78 18.66 -21.30
C LEU A 32 0.25 18.42 -22.42
N TYR A 33 1.55 18.66 -22.16
CA TYR A 33 2.56 18.24 -23.12
C TYR A 33 2.69 16.72 -23.05
N GLU A 34 2.16 16.10 -24.09
CA GLU A 34 2.43 14.75 -24.61
C GLU A 34 3.52 13.96 -23.88
N PHE A 35 3.10 12.86 -23.26
CA PHE A 35 3.92 11.63 -23.23
C PHE A 35 3.97 10.97 -24.63
N ASP A 36 3.44 11.64 -25.66
CA ASP A 36 3.21 11.12 -27.01
C ASP A 36 4.00 11.93 -28.04
N SER A 37 5.32 11.79 -27.99
CA SER A 37 6.21 12.23 -29.06
C SER A 37 7.39 11.27 -29.13
N LEU A 38 7.10 10.02 -29.51
CA LEU A 38 7.99 9.28 -30.39
C LEU A 38 7.33 9.27 -31.77
N SER A 39 7.80 10.18 -32.62
CA SER A 39 7.52 10.38 -34.05
C SER A 39 6.56 9.38 -34.71
N ASP A 40 5.35 9.86 -35.05
CA ASP A 40 4.50 9.28 -36.10
C ASP A 40 5.11 9.59 -37.47
N ASP A 41 6.24 8.96 -37.80
CA ASP A 41 6.66 8.80 -39.18
C ASP A 41 6.08 7.49 -39.69
N VAL A 42 4.99 7.63 -40.45
CA VAL A 42 4.34 6.57 -41.20
C VAL A 42 5.35 5.82 -42.06
N ASP A 43 5.65 4.57 -41.70
CA ASP A 43 6.01 3.57 -42.69
C ASP A 43 5.03 2.41 -42.60
N THR A 44 4.21 2.33 -43.63
CA THR A 44 3.20 1.29 -43.81
C THR A 44 3.93 0.00 -44.12
N LEU A 45 4.42 -0.69 -43.09
CA LEU A 45 4.85 -2.06 -43.25
C LEU A 45 3.69 -2.97 -42.91
N SER A 46 3.04 -3.43 -43.98
CA SER A 46 2.17 -4.59 -44.00
C SER A 46 2.94 -5.80 -43.47
N TYR A 47 2.87 -6.05 -42.17
CA TYR A 47 3.24 -7.34 -41.60
C TYR A 47 1.98 -8.22 -41.64
N SER A 48 1.90 -9.03 -42.68
CA SER A 48 1.02 -10.19 -42.71
C SER A 48 1.28 -11.05 -41.47
N MET A 49 0.22 -11.42 -40.76
CA MET A 49 0.27 -12.41 -39.70
C MET A 49 1.00 -13.67 -40.19
N ASP A 50 2.03 -14.09 -39.47
CA ASP A 50 2.29 -15.46 -39.03
C ASP A 50 3.63 -15.48 -38.28
N ASP A 51 3.60 -15.57 -36.96
CA ASP A 51 4.33 -16.59 -36.21
C ASP A 51 4.17 -16.36 -34.70
N SER A 52 3.53 -17.35 -34.08
CA SER A 52 3.47 -17.70 -32.67
C SER A 52 4.49 -17.03 -31.74
N SER A 53 4.13 -15.87 -31.20
CA SER A 53 4.43 -15.55 -29.81
C SER A 53 3.43 -14.50 -29.35
N ILE A 54 2.18 -14.94 -29.15
CA ILE A 54 1.19 -14.18 -28.38
C ILE A 54 1.91 -13.74 -27.11
N GLY A 55 2.17 -12.43 -27.03
CA GLY A 55 2.58 -11.79 -25.82
C GLY A 55 1.59 -12.23 -24.77
N SER A 56 2.11 -12.99 -23.79
CA SER A 56 1.36 -13.40 -22.61
C SER A 56 0.71 -12.14 -22.06
N GLU A 57 -0.56 -11.94 -22.38
CA GLU A 57 -1.41 -10.95 -21.74
C GLU A 57 -1.21 -11.19 -20.25
N TYR A 58 -0.68 -10.19 -19.54
CA TYR A 58 -0.47 -10.31 -18.11
C TYR A 58 -1.86 -10.45 -17.49
N VAL A 59 -2.27 -11.70 -17.29
CA VAL A 59 -3.47 -12.05 -16.57
C VAL A 59 -3.18 -11.64 -15.13
N THR A 60 -3.72 -10.51 -14.70
CA THR A 60 -3.85 -10.26 -13.27
C THR A 60 -4.69 -11.41 -12.74
N GLU A 61 -4.04 -12.27 -11.97
CA GLU A 61 -4.72 -13.30 -11.22
C GLU A 61 -5.56 -12.58 -10.15
N ASP A 62 -6.72 -12.05 -10.57
CA ASP A 62 -7.83 -11.60 -9.73
C ASP A 62 -8.46 -12.79 -8.98
N SER A 63 -7.70 -13.87 -8.80
CA SER A 63 -8.12 -15.13 -8.24
C SER A 63 -8.12 -15.11 -6.72
N ASN A 64 -8.35 -13.95 -6.10
CA ASN A 64 -8.92 -13.76 -4.76
C ASN A 64 -9.07 -12.25 -4.48
N LEU A 65 -10.28 -11.68 -4.62
CA LEU A 65 -10.58 -10.32 -4.11
C LEU A 65 -10.40 -10.21 -2.58
N ALA A 66 -10.19 -11.32 -1.88
CA ALA A 66 -9.94 -11.37 -0.45
C ALA A 66 -8.45 -11.10 -0.15
N PRO A 67 -8.13 -10.29 0.86
CA PRO A 67 -6.76 -10.13 1.33
C PRO A 67 -6.14 -11.49 1.67
N GLN A 68 -4.92 -11.75 1.21
CA GLN A 68 -4.16 -12.92 1.64
C GLN A 68 -3.89 -12.80 3.15
N THR A 69 -4.40 -13.77 3.91
CA THR A 69 -4.26 -13.84 5.36
C THR A 69 -3.26 -14.90 5.77
N PHE A 70 -2.48 -14.61 6.80
CA PHE A 70 -1.57 -15.56 7.41
C PHE A 70 -2.34 -16.62 8.20
N THR A 71 -1.97 -17.88 8.00
CA THR A 71 -2.32 -19.01 8.86
C THR A 71 -1.42 -19.06 10.09
N GLN A 72 -1.75 -19.93 11.07
CA GLN A 72 -0.94 -20.09 12.28
C GLN A 72 0.47 -20.62 11.98
N GLY A 73 0.58 -21.54 11.01
CA GLY A 73 1.87 -22.11 10.59
C GLY A 73 2.76 -21.04 9.99
N GLU A 74 2.25 -20.30 9.01
CA GLU A 74 2.99 -19.23 8.34
C GLU A 74 3.41 -18.12 9.31
N LEU A 75 2.55 -17.75 10.27
CA LEU A 75 2.93 -16.78 11.29
C LEU A 75 4.08 -17.30 12.18
N ASN A 76 4.02 -18.58 12.57
CA ASN A 76 5.07 -19.19 13.40
C ASN A 76 6.39 -19.33 12.63
N ASP A 77 6.31 -19.72 11.36
CA ASP A 77 7.49 -19.84 10.48
C ASP A 77 8.11 -18.47 10.26
N LEU A 78 7.31 -17.44 10.00
CA LEU A 78 7.79 -16.06 9.88
C LEU A 78 8.49 -15.57 11.16
N VAL A 79 7.96 -15.89 12.34
CA VAL A 79 8.58 -15.55 13.63
C VAL A 79 9.94 -16.24 13.80
N ARG A 80 10.07 -17.49 13.32
CA ARG A 80 11.31 -18.27 13.38
C ARG A 80 12.34 -17.80 12.36
N ASP A 81 11.92 -17.55 11.12
CA ASP A 81 12.78 -17.11 10.02
C ASP A 81 13.42 -15.75 10.31
N LEU A 82 12.67 -14.87 10.99
CA LEU A 82 13.13 -13.55 11.40
C LEU A 82 13.82 -13.55 12.77
N ASP A 83 13.94 -14.70 13.43
CA ASP A 83 14.50 -14.88 14.78
C ASP A 83 13.97 -13.83 15.79
N LEU A 84 12.66 -13.63 15.81
CA LEU A 84 12.04 -12.60 16.63
C LEU A 84 12.00 -13.01 18.11
N SER A 85 12.41 -12.10 18.98
CA SER A 85 12.14 -12.23 20.41
C SER A 85 10.63 -12.21 20.67
N LYS A 86 10.21 -12.79 21.80
CA LYS A 86 8.80 -12.91 22.18
C LYS A 86 8.02 -11.60 22.02
N GLU A 87 8.53 -10.51 22.59
CA GLU A 87 7.86 -9.20 22.56
C GLU A 87 7.68 -8.69 21.12
N LYS A 88 8.68 -8.94 20.27
CA LYS A 88 8.63 -8.56 18.85
C LYS A 88 7.65 -9.43 18.07
N ALA A 89 7.58 -10.73 18.37
CA ALA A 89 6.62 -11.65 17.76
C ALA A 89 5.17 -11.28 18.14
N GLU A 90 4.90 -10.97 19.41
CA GLU A 90 3.59 -10.49 19.87
C GLU A 90 3.22 -9.16 19.23
N LEU A 91 4.17 -8.22 19.14
CA LEU A 91 3.96 -6.94 18.45
C LEU A 91 3.66 -7.14 16.96
N LEU A 92 4.42 -8.00 16.27
CA LEU A 92 4.20 -8.34 14.87
C LEU A 92 2.78 -8.88 14.67
N ALA A 93 2.38 -9.88 15.47
CA ALA A 93 1.07 -10.49 15.37
C ALA A 93 -0.05 -9.47 15.67
N SER A 94 0.15 -8.58 16.64
CA SER A 94 -0.78 -7.48 16.93
C SER A 94 -0.95 -6.52 15.74
N ARG A 95 0.15 -6.15 15.07
CA ARG A 95 0.10 -5.27 13.88
C ARG A 95 -0.58 -5.95 12.69
N LEU A 96 -0.29 -7.23 12.47
CA LEU A 96 -0.94 -8.01 11.43
C LEU A 96 -2.45 -8.15 11.71
N GLN A 97 -2.84 -8.28 12.98
CA GLN A 97 -4.25 -8.37 13.38
C GLN A 97 -4.99 -7.06 13.12
N GLN A 98 -4.39 -5.92 13.48
CA GLN A 98 -4.94 -4.59 13.20
C GLN A 98 -5.17 -4.33 11.71
N LYS A 99 -4.34 -4.94 10.86
CA LYS A 99 -4.47 -4.85 9.39
C LYS A 99 -5.41 -5.89 8.79
N ASN A 100 -6.08 -6.71 9.61
CA ASN A 100 -6.92 -7.83 9.15
C ASN A 100 -6.16 -8.83 8.25
N LEU A 101 -4.85 -9.01 8.51
CA LEU A 101 -3.99 -9.92 7.75
C LEU A 101 -3.83 -11.29 8.42
N LEU A 102 -4.48 -11.56 9.55
CA LEU A 102 -4.53 -12.91 10.13
C LEU A 102 -5.86 -13.58 9.83
N ASN A 103 -5.81 -14.90 9.65
CA ASN A 103 -7.01 -15.71 9.67
C ASN A 103 -7.72 -15.63 11.02
N LYS A 104 -9.06 -15.70 11.03
CA LYS A 104 -9.89 -15.61 12.25
C LYS A 104 -9.56 -16.69 13.29
N ASN A 105 -8.96 -17.80 12.86
CA ASN A 105 -8.62 -18.95 13.70
C ASN A 105 -7.19 -18.91 14.25
N VAL A 106 -6.42 -17.85 13.98
CA VAL A 106 -5.04 -17.74 14.45
C VAL A 106 -5.03 -17.15 15.85
N ILE A 107 -4.39 -17.86 16.78
CA ILE A 107 -4.30 -17.46 18.17
C ILE A 107 -2.85 -17.11 18.46
N VAL A 108 -2.62 -15.87 18.85
CA VAL A 108 -1.33 -15.44 19.40
C VAL A 108 -1.26 -15.97 20.83
N SER A 109 -0.79 -17.19 21.01
CA SER A 109 -0.63 -17.82 22.32
C SER A 109 0.83 -18.08 22.64
N HIS A 110 1.19 -17.92 23.91
CA HIS A 110 2.54 -18.14 24.40
C HIS A 110 2.59 -19.39 25.28
N TYR A 111 3.41 -20.37 24.91
CA TYR A 111 3.66 -21.54 25.74
C TYR A 111 4.73 -21.21 26.79
N ARG A 112 4.36 -21.25 28.08
CA ARG A 112 5.34 -21.15 29.18
C ARG A 112 6.17 -22.44 29.22
N LYS A 113 7.50 -22.32 29.16
CA LYS A 113 8.40 -23.41 29.53
C LYS A 113 8.09 -23.83 30.97
N ARG A 114 7.73 -25.11 31.16
CA ARG A 114 7.76 -25.75 32.47
C ARG A 114 9.22 -26.11 32.74
N ASN A 115 9.81 -25.49 33.76
CA ASN A 115 11.10 -25.93 34.26
C ASN A 115 10.88 -27.30 34.92
N PHE A 116 11.65 -28.29 34.50
CA PHE A 116 11.76 -29.59 35.15
C PHE A 116 12.94 -29.59 36.10
#